data_AF-A0AAV5UEQ4-F1
#
_entry.id   AF-A0AAV5UEQ4-F1
#
_cell.length_a   1.000
_cell.length_b   1.000
_cell.length_c   1.000
_cell.angle_alpha   90.00
_cell.angle_beta   90.00
_cell.angle_gamma   90.00
#
_symmetry.space_group_name_H-M   'P 1'
#
loop_
_entity.id
_entity.type
_entity.pdbx_description
1 polymer ?
#
loop_
_entity_poly.entity_id
_entity_poly.type
_entity_poly.pdbx_seq_one_letter_code
_entity_poly.pdbx_strand_id
1 'polypeptide(L)'
;MFRSLFLCFLFLHLMDTRMFLPLARPLLHCHWEGTGPICLGRCPFDAFEVLRSGEPNGQGDYFGNTCFFGRKSLCCPRSKRLY
;
A
#
# COMPACT_ATOMS: atom_id res chain seq x y z
N MET A 1 -35.48 -14.85 -34.43
CA MET A 1 -35.08 -13.57 -33.82
C MET A 1 -34.31 -13.72 -32.50
N PHE A 2 -34.71 -14.62 -31.59
CA PHE A 2 -34.08 -14.80 -30.26
C PHE A 2 -32.63 -15.29 -30.23
N ARG A 3 -32.18 -16.05 -31.25
CA ARG A 3 -30.79 -16.54 -31.35
C ARG A 3 -29.74 -15.44 -31.54
N SER A 4 -30.11 -14.35 -32.23
CA SER A 4 -29.19 -13.23 -32.50
C SER A 4 -28.94 -12.37 -31.26
N LEU A 5 -29.97 -12.19 -30.45
CA LEU A 5 -29.88 -11.51 -29.15
C LEU A 5 -28.99 -12.28 -28.17
N PHE A 6 -29.12 -13.61 -28.12
CA PHE A 6 -28.32 -14.45 -27.23
C PHE A 6 -26.81 -14.36 -27.51
N LEU A 7 -26.44 -14.31 -28.80
CA LEU A 7 -25.06 -14.09 -29.21
C LEU A 7 -24.57 -12.69 -28.81
N CYS A 8 -25.39 -11.65 -29.00
CA CYS A 8 -25.06 -10.27 -28.63
C CYS A 8 -24.81 -10.12 -27.12
N PHE A 9 -25.63 -10.75 -26.28
CA PHE A 9 -25.42 -10.78 -24.83
C PHE A 9 -24.14 -11.53 -24.43
N LEU A 10 -23.79 -12.61 -25.13
CA LEU A 10 -22.56 -13.36 -24.88
C LEU A 10 -21.31 -12.54 -25.25
N PHE A 11 -21.36 -11.78 -26.35
CA PHE A 11 -20.30 -10.85 -26.75
C PHE A 11 -20.15 -9.67 -25.78
N LEU A 12 -21.26 -9.12 -25.25
CA LEU A 12 -21.22 -8.05 -24.25
C LEU A 12 -20.63 -8.54 -22.91
N HIS A 13 -20.97 -9.74 -22.44
CA HIS A 13 -20.38 -10.34 -21.24
C HIS A 13 -18.87 -10.66 -21.42
N LEU A 14 -18.43 -11.06 -22.62
CA LEU A 14 -17.02 -11.34 -22.89
C LEU A 14 -16.16 -10.07 -22.95
N MET A 15 -16.72 -8.93 -23.34
CA MET A 15 -16.02 -7.63 -23.35
C MET A 15 -15.90 -6.98 -21.98
N ASP A 16 -16.79 -7.31 -21.03
CA ASP A 16 -16.79 -6.76 -19.67
C ASP A 16 -15.64 -7.32 -18.80
N THR A 17 -15.27 -8.59 -19.00
CA THR A 17 -14.24 -9.26 -18.18
C THR A 17 -12.80 -8.78 -18.41
N ARG A 18 -12.54 -7.92 -19.40
CA ARG A 18 -11.18 -7.46 -19.74
C ARG A 18 -10.79 -6.13 -19.10
N MET A 19 -11.71 -5.40 -18.47
CA MET A 19 -11.42 -4.08 -17.90
C MET A 19 -10.96 -4.10 -16.44
N PHE A 20 -10.90 -5.29 -15.82
CA PHE A 20 -10.40 -5.48 -14.46
C PHE A 20 -9.13 -6.32 -14.44
N LEU A 21 -8.12 -6.01 -15.27
CA LEU A 21 -6.76 -6.20 -14.78
C LEU A 21 -6.40 -4.92 -14.02
N PRO A 22 -6.48 -4.89 -12.67
CA PRO A 22 -5.56 -4.02 -12.00
C PRO A 22 -4.19 -4.59 -12.38
N LEU A 23 -3.43 -3.84 -13.18
CA LEU A 23 -1.98 -3.86 -13.03
C LEU A 23 -1.72 -3.34 -11.60
N ALA A 24 -2.05 -4.17 -10.61
CA ALA A 24 -1.52 -4.11 -9.27
C ALA A 24 -0.04 -4.44 -9.43
N ARG A 25 0.69 -3.48 -10.02
CA ARG A 25 2.02 -3.19 -9.52
C ARG A 25 1.83 -3.16 -8.01
N PRO A 26 2.57 -3.95 -7.23
CA PRO A 26 2.61 -3.69 -5.81
C PRO A 26 3.16 -2.28 -5.72
N LEU A 27 2.27 -1.29 -5.59
CA LEU A 27 2.62 0.00 -5.04
C LEU A 27 3.31 -0.41 -3.75
N LEU A 28 4.62 -0.20 -3.69
CA LEU A 28 5.38 -0.48 -2.49
C LEU A 28 4.81 0.44 -1.42
N HIS A 29 3.80 -0.05 -0.69
CA HIS A 29 3.11 0.71 0.31
C HIS A 29 4.04 0.79 1.50
N CYS A 30 4.55 1.99 1.75
CA CYS A 30 5.28 2.27 2.97
C CYS A 30 4.29 2.33 4.13
N HIS A 31 4.69 1.83 5.29
CA HIS A 31 3.88 1.83 6.50
C HIS A 31 4.67 2.44 7.65
N TRP A 32 3.96 3.11 8.55
CA TRP A 32 4.56 3.62 9.78
C TRP A 32 4.63 2.52 10.82
N GLU A 33 5.83 2.25 11.33
CA GLU A 33 6.09 1.33 12.42
C GLU A 33 6.25 2.06 13.76
N GLY A 34 5.78 1.43 14.83
CA GLY A 34 5.72 1.98 16.18
C GLY A 34 4.33 2.51 16.55
N THR A 35 3.69 1.87 17.53
CA THR A 35 2.38 2.28 18.06
C THR A 35 2.55 3.11 19.33
N GLY A 36 1.80 4.20 19.46
CA GLY A 36 1.77 4.97 20.71
C GLY A 36 1.15 4.17 21.85
N PRO A 37 1.42 4.51 23.13
CA PRO A 37 2.11 5.72 23.60
C PRO A 37 3.65 5.63 23.63
N ILE A 38 4.23 4.44 23.60
CA ILE A 38 5.69 4.26 23.56
C ILE A 38 6.06 3.72 22.18
N CYS A 39 6.68 4.57 21.36
CA CYS A 39 7.00 4.25 19.98
C CYS A 39 8.46 3.83 19.84
N LEU A 40 8.67 2.55 19.53
CA LEU A 40 9.97 1.98 19.19
C LEU A 40 9.97 1.57 17.73
N GLY A 41 9.67 2.54 16.84
CA GLY A 41 9.61 2.30 15.40
C GLY A 41 10.90 1.66 14.90
N ARG A 42 10.79 0.45 14.37
CA ARG A 42 11.90 -0.27 13.75
C ARG A 42 11.37 -1.00 12.53
N CYS A 43 12.02 -0.79 11.40
CA CYS A 43 11.62 -1.48 10.19
C CYS A 43 11.99 -2.97 10.25
N PRO A 44 11.12 -3.84 9.73
CA PRO A 44 11.43 -5.25 9.58
C PRO A 44 12.57 -5.45 8.56
N PHE A 45 13.18 -6.65 8.57
CA PHE A 45 14.37 -6.96 7.76
C PHE A 45 14.16 -6.80 6.24
N ASP A 46 12.94 -6.99 5.77
CA ASP A 46 12.52 -6.86 4.38
C ASP A 46 12.12 -5.42 3.99
N ALA A 47 12.25 -4.48 4.91
CA ALA A 47 12.00 -3.06 4.70
C ALA A 47 13.22 -2.20 5.06
N PHE A 48 13.14 -0.92 4.73
CA PHE A 48 14.12 0.08 5.14
C PHE A 48 13.41 1.34 5.65
N GLU A 49 14.06 2.00 6.60
CA GLU A 49 13.59 3.26 7.15
C GLU A 49 13.90 4.38 6.17
N VAL A 50 12.87 5.11 5.75
CA VAL A 50 13.00 6.31 4.90
C VAL A 50 12.92 7.60 5.70
N LEU A 51 12.25 7.57 6.86
CA LEU A 51 11.91 8.76 7.61
C LEU A 51 11.53 8.41 9.05
N ARG A 52 11.78 9.32 9.99
CA ARG A 52 11.22 9.25 11.34
C ARG A 52 10.19 10.33 11.60
N SER A 53 9.26 10.01 12.49
CA SER A 53 8.32 11.02 13.01
C SER A 53 9.08 12.10 13.78
N GLY A 54 8.70 13.37 13.58
CA GLY A 54 9.37 14.53 14.18
C GLY A 54 10.65 15.01 13.49
N GLU A 55 11.05 14.44 12.35
CA GLU A 55 12.09 15.01 11.48
C GLU A 55 11.55 16.16 10.61
N PRO A 56 12.40 17.06 10.07
CA PRO A 56 11.95 18.21 9.28
C PRO A 56 11.16 17.84 8.01
N ASN A 57 11.45 16.68 7.42
CA ASN A 57 10.68 16.10 6.32
C ASN A 57 9.69 15.02 6.79
N GLY A 58 9.64 14.81 8.11
CA GLY A 58 8.81 13.88 8.86
C GLY A 58 7.34 14.23 8.74
N GLN A 59 6.48 13.24 8.53
CA GLN A 59 5.09 13.40 8.93
C GLN A 59 5.09 13.51 10.48
N GLY A 60 4.36 14.48 11.02
CA GLY A 60 4.32 14.71 12.47
C GLY A 60 3.87 13.47 13.25
N ASP A 61 4.13 13.43 14.56
CA ASP A 61 3.86 12.27 15.42
C ASP A 61 2.38 11.86 15.53
N TYR A 62 1.48 12.60 14.88
CA TYR A 62 0.01 12.48 14.96
C TYR A 62 -0.61 11.47 13.98
N PHE A 63 0.20 10.66 13.27
CA PHE A 63 -0.35 9.57 12.46
C PHE A 63 -0.67 8.35 13.33
N GLY A 64 -1.96 8.09 13.54
CA GLY A 64 -2.44 7.11 14.52
C GLY A 64 -2.34 7.63 15.96
N ASN A 65 -2.07 6.74 16.93
CA ASN A 65 -1.86 7.17 18.33
C ASN A 65 -0.51 7.90 18.49
N THR A 66 -0.54 9.07 19.12
CA THR A 66 0.62 9.91 19.42
C THR A 66 1.64 9.19 20.32
N CYS A 67 2.92 9.42 20.08
CA CYS A 67 4.01 8.92 20.92
C CYS A 67 4.27 9.89 22.09
N PHE A 68 4.20 9.40 23.33
CA PHE A 68 4.71 10.11 24.51
C PHE A 68 6.22 9.94 24.65
N PHE A 69 6.74 8.75 24.32
CA PHE A 69 8.18 8.45 24.33
C PHE A 69 8.57 7.73 23.04
N GLY A 70 9.77 8.05 22.54
CA GLY A 70 10.32 7.46 21.31
C GLY A 70 9.73 8.08 20.03
N ARG A 71 9.90 7.39 18.90
CA ARG A 71 9.50 7.87 17.56
C ARG A 71 9.00 6.73 16.69
N LYS A 72 8.16 7.06 15.71
CA LYS A 72 7.73 6.13 14.66
C LYS A 72 8.72 6.16 13.50
N SER A 73 8.81 5.05 12.77
CA SER A 73 9.66 4.91 11.59
C SER A 73 8.81 4.61 10.37
N LEU A 74 8.97 5.36 9.28
CA LEU A 74 8.33 5.05 8.01
C LEU A 74 9.16 4.00 7.29
N CYS A 75 8.55 2.83 7.10
CA CYS A 75 9.19 1.66 6.55
C CYS A 75 8.64 1.37 5.16
N CYS A 76 9.52 1.42 4.17
CA CYS A 76 9.19 1.04 2.81
C CYS A 76 9.75 -0.36 2.52
N PRO A 77 9.02 -1.24 1.80
CA PRO A 77 9.55 -2.53 1.42
C PRO A 77 10.82 -2.34 0.57
N ARG A 78 11.80 -3.22 0.72
CA ARG A 78 12.87 -3.33 -0.27
C ARG A 78 12.24 -3.96 -1.50
N SER A 79 12.27 -3.27 -2.65
CA SER A 79 11.75 -3.86 -3.88
C SER A 79 12.52 -5.14 -4.18
N LYS A 80 11.88 -6.31 -3.99
CA LYS A 80 12.42 -7.61 -4.45
C LYS A 80 12.37 -7.73 -5.98
N ARG A 81 12.35 -6.61 -6.70
CA ARG A 81 12.06 -6.53 -8.14
C ARG A 81 13.17 -5.78 -8.88
N LEU A 82 14.42 -6.16 -8.64
CA LEU A 82 15.58 -5.80 -9.48
C LEU A 82 16.68 -6.90 -9.38
N TYR A 83 16.29 -8.16 -9.58
CA TYR A 83 17.21 -9.22 -10.04
C TYR A 83 16.43 -10.17 -10.94
#